data_AF-A0A431L1R0-F1
#
_entry.id   AF-A0A431L1R0-F1
#
_cell.length_a   1.000
_cell.length_b   1.000
_cell.length_c   1.000
_cell.angle_alpha   90.00
_cell.angle_beta   90.00
_cell.angle_gamma   90.00
#
_symmetry.space_group_name_H-M   'P 1'
#
loop_
_entity.id
_entity.type
_entity.pdbx_description
1 polymer ?
#
loop_
_entity_poly.entity_id
_entity_poly.type
_entity_poly.pdbx_seq_one_letter_code
_entity_poly.pdbx_strand_id
1 'polypeptide(L)'
;MSMPMRRIDMGEARDRLAAFEARCSTLRVTGQRLLARIRPSSKYYGQGTRGQLFAVVVASQGEYGVIGGPGGQYRMSDVDLFAIFSDDAEPIQLTFET
;
A
#
# COMPACT_ATOMS: atom_id res chain seq x y z
N MET A 1 24.94 -19.37 22.14
CA MET A 1 23.75 -19.02 22.94
C MET A 1 22.57 -18.88 21.99
N SER A 2 21.57 -19.75 22.07
CA SER A 2 20.36 -19.65 21.24
C SER A 2 19.50 -18.50 21.78
N MET A 3 19.12 -17.54 20.93
CA MET A 3 18.22 -16.47 21.36
C MET A 3 16.83 -17.08 21.63
N PRO A 4 16.22 -16.80 22.80
CA PRO A 4 14.87 -17.30 23.06
C PRO A 4 13.90 -16.72 22.04
N MET A 5 13.05 -17.60 21.50
CA MET A 5 12.03 -17.24 20.52
C MET A 5 11.07 -16.22 21.13
N ARG A 6 10.92 -15.06 20.48
CA ARG A 6 10.07 -13.97 20.94
C ARG A 6 8.62 -14.47 21.02
N ARG A 7 8.03 -14.46 22.23
CA ARG A 7 6.59 -14.64 22.39
C ARG A 7 5.87 -13.40 21.85
N ILE A 8 4.93 -13.62 20.95
CA ILE A 8 4.03 -12.58 20.44
C ILE A 8 2.66 -12.84 21.05
N ASP A 9 2.08 -11.81 21.68
CA ASP A 9 0.67 -11.85 22.06
C ASP A 9 -0.18 -11.72 20.80
N MET A 10 -0.83 -12.82 20.42
CA MET A 10 -1.63 -12.89 19.21
C MET A 10 -2.93 -12.08 19.30
N GLY A 11 -3.45 -11.84 20.52
CA GLY A 11 -4.61 -10.99 20.73
C GLY A 11 -4.27 -9.54 20.45
N GLU A 12 -3.23 -9.04 21.12
CA GLU A 12 -2.75 -7.67 20.90
C GLU A 12 -2.31 -7.42 19.45
N ALA A 13 -1.67 -8.42 18.81
CA ALA A 13 -1.27 -8.32 17.41
C ALA A 13 -2.47 -8.17 16.46
N ARG A 14 -3.57 -8.89 16.72
CA ARG A 14 -4.81 -8.78 15.94
C ARG A 14 -5.48 -7.43 16.11
N ASP A 15 -5.57 -6.93 17.34
CA ASP A 15 -6.18 -5.62 17.62
C ASP A 15 -5.40 -4.49 16.94
N ARG A 16 -4.06 -4.56 16.96
CA ARG A 16 -3.20 -3.60 16.25
C ARG A 16 -3.39 -3.66 14.73
N LEU A 17 -3.52 -4.86 14.16
CA LEU A 17 -3.79 -5.03 12.73
C LEU A 17 -5.15 -4.45 12.36
N ALA A 18 -6.21 -4.78 13.11
CA ALA A 18 -7.55 -4.25 12.87
C ALA A 18 -7.59 -2.71 12.95
N ALA A 19 -6.93 -2.13 13.96
CA ALA A 19 -6.81 -0.67 14.08
C ALA A 19 -6.04 -0.06 12.91
N PHE A 20 -5.00 -0.73 12.39
CA PHE A 20 -4.24 -0.27 11.23
C PHE A 20 -5.07 -0.33 9.94
N GLU A 21 -5.78 -1.44 9.71
CA GLU A 21 -6.67 -1.60 8.56
C GLU A 21 -7.79 -0.58 8.56
N ALA A 22 -8.40 -0.32 9.72
CA ALA A 22 -9.42 0.71 9.89
C ALA A 22 -8.88 2.11 9.51
N ARG A 23 -7.70 2.49 10.01
CA ARG A 23 -7.05 3.76 9.65
C ARG A 23 -6.78 3.86 8.16
N CYS A 24 -6.22 2.81 7.55
CA CYS A 24 -5.96 2.79 6.11
C CYS A 24 -7.24 2.91 5.29
N SER A 25 -8.33 2.25 5.73
CA SER A 25 -9.64 2.36 5.08
C SER A 25 -10.16 3.79 5.09
N THR A 26 -10.12 4.46 6.23
CA THR A 26 -10.53 5.87 6.36
C THR A 26 -9.69 6.80 5.48
N LEU A 27 -8.37 6.62 5.45
CA LEU A 27 -7.46 7.48 4.69
C LEU A 27 -7.65 7.37 3.17
N ARG A 28 -8.05 6.20 2.65
CA ARG A 28 -8.37 6.03 1.22
C ARG A 28 -9.57 6.87 0.77
N VAL A 29 -10.44 7.27 1.70
CA VAL A 29 -11.67 8.04 1.42
C VAL A 29 -11.48 9.52 1.75
N THR A 30 -10.85 9.83 2.88
CA THR A 30 -10.84 11.19 3.46
C THR A 30 -9.51 11.94 3.35
N GLY A 31 -8.40 11.24 3.05
CA GLY A 31 -7.08 11.83 2.88
C GLY A 31 -6.76 12.18 1.42
N GLN A 32 -5.53 12.63 1.17
CA GLN A 32 -4.98 12.69 -0.19
C GLN A 32 -5.11 11.30 -0.83
N ARG A 33 -5.92 11.21 -1.88
CA ARG A 33 -6.18 9.94 -2.56
C ARG A 33 -4.96 9.61 -3.41
N LEU A 34 -4.27 8.54 -3.02
CA LEU A 34 -3.19 7.96 -3.79
C LEU A 34 -3.73 6.77 -4.57
N LEU A 35 -3.35 6.70 -5.84
CA LEU A 35 -3.56 5.55 -6.68
C LEU A 35 -2.21 4.91 -6.98
N ALA A 36 -2.23 3.62 -7.26
CA ALA A 36 -1.07 2.89 -7.71
C ALA A 36 -1.38 2.05 -8.94
N ARG A 37 -0.33 1.79 -9.72
CA ARG A 37 -0.30 0.82 -10.82
C ARG A 37 0.86 -0.13 -10.58
N ILE A 38 0.63 -1.43 -10.71
CA ILE A 38 1.73 -2.41 -10.64
C ILE A 38 2.62 -2.24 -11.87
N ARG A 39 3.93 -2.05 -11.64
CA ARG A 39 4.91 -1.92 -12.72
C ARG A 39 5.09 -3.24 -13.46
N PRO A 40 5.37 -3.21 -14.78
CA PRO A 40 5.71 -4.40 -15.55
C PRO A 40 6.89 -5.21 -15.02
N SER A 41 7.83 -4.54 -14.35
CA SER A 41 9.01 -5.17 -13.75
C SER A 41 8.73 -5.87 -12.41
N SER A 42 7.58 -5.64 -11.80
CA SER A 42 7.24 -6.26 -10.53
C SER A 42 6.89 -7.74 -10.70
N LYS A 43 7.28 -8.57 -9.73
CA LYS A 43 6.82 -9.98 -9.67
C LYS A 43 5.30 -10.12 -9.48
N TYR A 44 4.62 -9.05 -9.08
CA TYR A 44 3.17 -9.00 -8.91
C TYR A 44 2.44 -8.53 -10.18
N TYR A 45 3.19 -8.25 -11.25
CA TYR A 45 2.60 -7.82 -12.51
C TYR A 45 1.66 -8.89 -13.07
N GLY A 46 0.44 -8.48 -13.41
CA GLY A 46 -0.65 -9.38 -13.80
C GLY A 46 -1.66 -9.69 -12.69
N GLN A 47 -1.43 -9.22 -11.46
CA GLN A 47 -2.48 -9.19 -10.45
C GLN A 47 -3.51 -8.09 -10.78
N GLY A 48 -4.77 -8.48 -10.98
CA GLY A 48 -5.83 -7.57 -11.39
C GLY A 48 -5.77 -7.19 -12.87
N THR A 49 -6.47 -6.12 -13.24
CA THR A 49 -6.53 -5.68 -14.64
C THR A 49 -5.27 -4.92 -15.02
N ARG A 50 -4.66 -5.28 -16.14
CA ARG A 50 -3.44 -4.64 -16.64
C ARG A 50 -3.64 -3.14 -16.81
N GLY A 51 -2.76 -2.35 -16.19
CA GLY A 51 -2.77 -0.88 -16.30
C GLY A 51 -3.80 -0.19 -15.42
N GLN A 52 -4.65 -0.92 -14.70
CA GLN A 52 -5.67 -0.34 -13.84
C GLN A 52 -5.04 0.33 -12.61
N LEU A 53 -5.52 1.53 -12.30
CA LEU A 53 -5.20 2.25 -11.08
C LEU A 53 -6.06 1.75 -9.93
N PHE A 54 -5.47 1.62 -8.74
CA PHE A 54 -6.19 1.23 -7.52
C PHE A 54 -5.79 2.10 -6.34
N ALA A 55 -6.73 2.34 -5.44
CA ALA A 55 -6.51 3.17 -4.25
C ALA A 55 -5.52 2.52 -3.27
N VAL A 56 -4.56 3.32 -2.80
CA VAL A 56 -3.53 2.90 -1.86
C VAL A 56 -3.33 3.91 -0.73
N VAL A 57 -2.67 3.46 0.32
CA VAL A 57 -2.10 4.30 1.38
C VAL A 57 -0.62 3.99 1.45
N VAL A 58 0.21 5.02 1.66
CA VAL A 58 1.63 4.83 1.97
C VAL A 58 1.81 4.87 3.47
N ALA A 59 2.37 3.82 4.05
CA ALA A 59 2.60 3.66 5.48
C ALA A 59 4.07 3.31 5.77
N SER A 60 4.57 3.71 6.94
CA SER A 60 5.90 3.33 7.41
C SER A 60 5.90 1.89 7.95
N GLN A 61 5.82 0.90 7.06
CA GLN A 61 5.81 -0.53 7.39
C GLN A 61 6.98 -1.30 6.73
N GLY A 62 8.18 -0.75 6.82
CA GLY A 62 9.36 -1.37 6.21
C GLY A 62 9.27 -1.38 4.69
N GLU A 63 9.72 -2.47 4.05
CA GLU A 63 9.80 -2.54 2.58
C GLU A 63 8.42 -2.51 1.89
N TYR A 64 7.37 -3.03 2.52
CA TYR A 64 6.02 -3.11 1.96
C TYR A 64 5.17 -1.91 2.41
N GLY A 65 5.67 -0.71 2.14
CA GLY A 65 5.04 0.54 2.56
C GLY A 65 3.80 0.94 1.76
N VAL A 66 3.48 0.30 0.63
CA VAL A 66 2.30 0.63 -0.19
C VAL A 66 1.17 -0.36 0.10
N ILE A 67 0.09 0.10 0.71
CA ILE A 67 -0.99 -0.74 1.22
C ILE A 67 -2.26 -0.54 0.38
N GLY A 68 -2.78 -1.61 -0.22
CA GLY A 68 -4.01 -1.64 -1.02
C GLY A 68 -3.87 -2.50 -2.27
N GLY A 69 -4.86 -2.41 -3.16
CA GLY A 69 -4.86 -3.14 -4.42
C GLY A 69 -5.09 -4.65 -4.30
N PRO A 70 -5.02 -5.38 -5.43
CA PRO A 70 -5.39 -6.79 -5.52
C PRO A 70 -4.49 -7.75 -4.73
N GLY A 71 -3.23 -7.36 -4.51
CA GLY A 71 -2.23 -8.12 -3.73
C GLY A 71 -2.12 -7.66 -2.27
N GLY A 72 -2.94 -6.69 -1.85
CA GLY A 72 -2.99 -6.17 -0.48
C GLY A 72 -1.86 -5.23 -0.09
N GLN A 73 -0.61 -5.53 -0.46
CA GLN A 73 0.54 -4.67 -0.18
C GLN A 73 1.67 -4.85 -1.20
N TYR A 74 2.45 -3.80 -1.41
CA TYR A 74 3.54 -3.73 -2.38
C TYR A 74 4.73 -2.92 -1.85
N ARG A 75 5.90 -3.11 -2.46
CA ARG A 75 7.05 -2.22 -2.26
C ARG A 75 6.91 -0.98 -3.12
N MET A 76 7.59 0.10 -2.72
CA MET A 76 7.65 1.32 -3.54
C MET A 76 8.25 1.06 -4.93
N SER A 77 9.19 0.11 -5.04
CA SER A 77 9.79 -0.28 -6.32
C SER A 77 8.85 -1.03 -7.25
N ASP A 78 7.80 -1.65 -6.72
CA ASP A 78 6.87 -2.51 -7.46
C ASP A 78 5.75 -1.73 -8.16
N VAL A 79 5.54 -0.47 -7.80
CA VAL A 79 4.40 0.32 -8.27
C VAL A 79 4.81 1.69 -8.76
N ASP A 80 4.03 2.23 -9.70
CA ASP A 80 3.97 3.67 -9.95
C ASP A 80 2.90 4.27 -9.03
N LEU A 81 3.20 5.41 -8.42
CA LEU A 81 2.27 6.15 -7.58
C LEU A 81 1.68 7.33 -8.34
N PHE A 82 0.42 7.61 -8.08
CA PHE A 82 -0.31 8.74 -8.63
C PHE A 82 -1.06 9.46 -7.51
N ALA A 83 -1.11 10.77 -7.56
CA ALA A 83 -1.98 11.58 -6.71
C ALA A 83 -3.20 12.01 -7.52
N ILE A 84 -4.37 11.95 -6.90
CA ILE A 84 -5.62 12.50 -7.46
C ILE A 84 -6.17 13.55 -6.49
N PHE A 85 -6.56 14.71 -7.04
CA PHE A 85 -7.17 15.80 -6.28
C PHE A 85 -8.70 15.63 -6.19
N SER A 86 -9.32 15.19 -7.28
CA SER A 86 -10.76 14.93 -7.42
C SER A 86 -11.01 13.83 -8.45
N ASP A 87 -12.12 13.09 -8.35
CA ASP A 87 -12.43 11.99 -9.28
C ASP A 87 -12.55 12.43 -10.75
N ASP A 88 -12.83 13.71 -11.00
CA ASP A 88 -12.96 14.29 -12.35
C ASP A 88 -11.64 14.79 -12.95
N ALA A 89 -10.53 14.71 -12.20
CA ALA A 89 -9.21 15.15 -12.65
C ALA A 89 -8.32 13.97 -13.03
N GLU A 90 -7.48 14.16 -14.05
CA GLU A 90 -6.49 13.15 -14.40
C GLU A 90 -5.48 12.95 -13.26
N PRO A 91 -5.17 11.69 -12.88
CA PRO A 91 -4.17 11.41 -11.86
C PRO A 91 -2.77 11.86 -12.29
N ILE A 92 -2.06 12.56 -11.41
CA ILE A 92 -0.70 13.01 -11.65
C ILE A 92 0.27 11.95 -11.14
N GLN A 93 1.14 11.43 -12.00
CA GLN A 93 2.17 10.49 -11.59
C GLN A 93 3.20 11.17 -10.69
N LEU A 94 3.46 10.57 -9.53
CA LEU A 94 4.52 10.98 -8.64
C LEU A 94 5.83 10.31 -9.06
N THR A 95 6.84 11.12 -9.32
CA THR A 95 8.21 10.67 -9.58
C THR A 95 9.13 11.10 -8.45
N PHE A 96 10.05 10.24 -8.06
CA PHE A 96 11.03 10.51 -7.01
C PHE A 96 12.40 10.70 -7.67
N GLU A 97 13.10 11.76 -7.29
CA GLU A 97 14.51 11.93 -7.65
C GLU A 97 15.35 10.84 -6.95
N THR A 98 16.41 10.41 -7.62
CA THR A 98 17.26 9.30 -7.18
C THR A 98 18.51 9.81 -6.48
#